data_AF-A0A9P5MMX6-F1
#
_entry.id   AF-A0A9P5MMX6-F1
#
_cell.length_a   1.000
_cell.length_b   1.000
_cell.length_c   1.000
_cell.angle_alpha   90.00
_cell.angle_beta   90.00
_cell.angle_gamma   90.00
#
_symmetry.space_group_name_H-M   'P 1'
#
loop_
_entity.id
_entity.type
_entity.pdbx_description
1 polymer ?
#
loop_
_entity_poly.entity_id
_entity_poly.type
_entity_poly.pdbx_seq_one_letter_code
_entity_poly.pdbx_strand_id
1 'polypeptide(L)'
;MRLCEAADMPMEGVRPVLLAWVCKARKMGNVYKSEWMNGMGLYRIDTIPKLALAMSELDACLFSDVTPTSSPSKKDPYNRQAVVTLASQAKSKPLKDLYFFVFTLSRQEGQRNIDIDTAVALWDVVLKPRFSVIGDLIAYITEANGPDREEGQPPKMYKGVTKDQWSMTWQLVTTVKPDLSDYDTDGGWPTLFDEFVAWKKAQ
;
A
#
# COMPACT_ATOMS: atom_id res chain seq x y z
N MET A 1 6.69 -2.31 -18.73
CA MET A 1 8.08 -2.73 -18.50
C MET A 1 9.08 -1.62 -18.81
N ARG A 2 9.21 -1.16 -20.05
CA ARG A 2 10.26 -0.18 -20.45
C ARG A 2 10.39 1.09 -19.58
N LEU A 3 9.30 1.62 -19.03
CA LEU A 3 9.35 2.83 -18.20
C LEU A 3 9.95 2.58 -16.81
N CYS A 4 9.47 1.56 -16.09
CA CYS A 4 9.96 1.26 -14.74
C CYS A 4 11.42 0.81 -14.78
N GLU A 5 11.80 0.02 -15.79
CA GLU A 5 13.20 -0.33 -16.06
C GLU A 5 14.06 0.90 -16.32
N ALA A 6 13.62 1.82 -17.20
CA ALA A 6 14.38 3.03 -17.50
C ALA A 6 14.55 3.95 -16.29
N ALA A 7 13.58 3.95 -15.37
CA ALA A 7 13.59 4.74 -14.15
C ALA A 7 14.21 4.00 -12.94
N ASP A 8 14.78 2.80 -13.15
CA ASP A 8 15.35 1.95 -12.10
C ASP A 8 14.35 1.69 -10.94
N MET A 9 13.11 1.38 -11.31
CA MET A 9 12.03 1.04 -10.39
C MET A 9 11.68 -0.45 -10.50
N PRO A 10 12.02 -1.26 -9.49
CA PRO A 10 11.55 -2.64 -9.42
C PRO A 10 10.03 -2.72 -9.46
N MET A 11 9.47 -3.64 -10.26
CA MET A 11 8.03 -3.77 -10.45
C MET A 11 7.30 -4.24 -9.18
N GLU A 12 8.00 -4.94 -8.30
CA GLU A 12 7.48 -5.45 -7.02
C GLU A 12 7.59 -4.42 -5.88
N GLY A 13 8.22 -3.28 -6.14
CA GLY A 13 8.38 -2.22 -5.14
C GLY A 13 7.18 -1.28 -5.05
N VAL A 14 7.25 -0.33 -4.11
CA VAL A 14 6.19 0.67 -3.89
C VAL A 14 6.18 1.77 -4.96
N ARG A 15 7.31 2.03 -5.64
CA ARG A 15 7.44 3.17 -6.57
C ARG A 15 6.51 3.10 -7.79
N PRO A 16 6.30 1.95 -8.46
CA PRO A 16 5.26 1.82 -9.48
C PRO A 16 3.85 2.16 -8.98
N VAL A 17 3.55 1.81 -7.73
CA VAL A 17 2.27 2.11 -7.07
C VAL A 17 2.13 3.61 -6.80
N LEU A 18 3.21 4.24 -6.33
CA LEU A 18 3.26 5.70 -6.14
C LEU A 18 3.08 6.45 -7.46
N LEU A 19 3.71 5.97 -8.55
CA LEU A 19 3.53 6.54 -9.88
C LEU A 19 2.07 6.46 -10.33
N ALA A 20 1.44 5.28 -10.18
CA ALA A 20 0.03 5.11 -10.50
C ALA A 20 -0.85 6.07 -9.69
N TRP A 21 -0.55 6.26 -8.40
CA TRP A 21 -1.27 7.18 -7.52
C TRP A 21 -1.09 8.65 -7.91
N VAL A 22 0.14 9.05 -8.25
CA VAL A 22 0.48 10.39 -8.73
C VAL A 22 -0.23 10.72 -10.05
N CYS A 23 -0.30 9.76 -10.96
CA CYS A 23 -1.02 9.90 -12.23
C CYS A 23 -2.54 9.74 -12.08
N LYS A 24 -3.04 9.37 -10.89
CA LYS A 24 -4.45 9.01 -10.65
C LYS A 24 -4.94 7.96 -11.67
N ALA A 25 -4.10 6.95 -11.88
CA ALA A 25 -4.37 5.85 -12.79
C ALA A 25 -5.66 5.14 -12.40
N ARG A 26 -6.42 4.72 -13.41
CA ARG A 26 -7.72 4.05 -13.22
C ARG A 26 -7.64 2.53 -13.30
N LYS A 27 -6.54 1.99 -13.83
CA LYS A 27 -6.37 0.55 -14.06
C LYS A 27 -4.97 0.11 -13.70
N MET A 28 -4.84 -0.94 -12.89
CA MET A 28 -3.55 -1.51 -12.52
C MET A 28 -2.76 -1.94 -13.76
N GLY A 29 -1.45 -1.65 -13.77
CA GLY A 29 -0.55 -1.97 -14.89
C GLY A 29 -0.66 -1.02 -16.09
N ASN A 30 -1.57 -0.04 -16.07
CA ASN A 30 -1.74 0.93 -17.16
C ASN A 30 -1.71 2.36 -16.64
N VAL A 31 -1.03 3.24 -17.37
CA VAL A 31 -1.16 4.70 -17.21
C VAL A 31 -1.48 5.26 -18.58
N TYR A 32 -2.67 5.85 -18.73
CA TYR A 32 -3.11 6.40 -20.00
C TYR A 32 -2.43 7.76 -20.27
N LYS A 33 -2.35 8.17 -21.53
CA LYS A 33 -1.66 9.42 -21.93
C LYS A 33 -2.18 10.65 -21.16
N SER A 34 -3.48 10.78 -20.97
CA SER A 34 -4.06 11.90 -20.22
C SER A 34 -3.66 11.89 -18.73
N GLU A 35 -3.70 10.73 -18.09
CA GLU A 35 -3.26 10.51 -16.70
C GLU A 35 -1.78 10.83 -16.53
N TRP A 36 -0.95 10.37 -17.48
CA TRP A 36 0.47 10.68 -17.53
C TRP A 36 0.73 12.18 -17.65
N MET A 37 0.12 12.83 -18.65
CA MET A 37 0.32 14.26 -18.90
C MET A 37 -0.15 15.12 -17.73
N ASN A 38 -1.28 14.76 -17.10
CA ASN A 38 -1.79 15.46 -15.93
C ASN A 38 -0.86 15.30 -14.73
N GLY A 39 -0.44 14.05 -14.43
CA GLY A 39 0.48 13.77 -13.34
C GLY A 39 1.83 14.46 -13.56
N MET A 40 2.52 14.14 -14.64
CA MET A 40 3.84 14.68 -14.94
C MET A 40 3.84 16.22 -15.07
N GLY A 41 2.76 16.80 -15.62
CA GLY A 41 2.58 18.24 -15.71
C GLY A 41 2.45 18.91 -14.34
N LEU A 42 1.65 18.34 -13.42
CA LEU A 42 1.46 18.86 -12.06
C LEU A 42 2.78 18.92 -11.28
N TYR A 43 3.62 17.88 -11.42
CA TYR A 43 4.90 17.77 -10.73
C TYR A 43 6.08 18.34 -11.54
N ARG A 44 5.86 18.85 -12.76
CA ARG A 44 6.91 19.34 -13.69
C ARG A 44 8.02 18.31 -13.92
N ILE A 45 7.63 17.05 -14.07
CA ILE A 45 8.54 15.93 -14.38
C ILE A 45 8.52 15.74 -15.90
N ASP A 46 9.64 15.98 -16.55
CA ASP A 46 9.78 15.93 -18.02
C ASP A 46 10.87 14.95 -18.48
N THR A 47 11.58 14.31 -17.54
CA THR A 47 12.69 13.38 -17.82
C THR A 47 12.68 12.20 -16.84
N ILE A 48 13.26 11.08 -17.27
CA ILE A 48 13.33 9.86 -16.47
C ILE A 48 14.12 10.04 -15.15
N PRO A 49 15.27 10.74 -15.11
CA PRO A 49 15.97 10.97 -13.83
C PRO A 49 15.14 11.79 -12.83
N LYS A 50 14.38 12.79 -13.31
CA LYS A 50 13.46 13.56 -12.44
C LYS A 50 12.34 12.68 -11.89
N LEU A 51 11.82 11.77 -12.71
CA LEU A 51 10.81 10.81 -12.27
C LEU A 51 11.37 9.90 -11.17
N ALA A 52 12.54 9.28 -11.40
CA ALA A 52 13.18 8.39 -10.44
C ALA A 52 13.47 9.10 -9.10
N LEU A 53 13.96 10.34 -9.17
CA LEU A 53 14.19 11.17 -7.98
C LEU A 53 12.89 11.50 -7.25
N ALA A 54 11.85 11.94 -7.96
CA ALA A 54 10.57 12.28 -7.35
C ALA A 54 9.88 11.07 -6.68
N MET A 55 9.94 9.88 -7.30
CA MET A 55 9.39 8.66 -6.70
C MET A 55 10.19 8.24 -5.47
N SER A 56 11.51 8.39 -5.49
CA SER A 56 12.37 8.08 -4.34
C SER A 56 12.14 9.04 -3.17
N GLU A 57 11.96 10.34 -3.44
CA GLU A 57 11.62 11.30 -2.39
C GLU A 57 10.22 11.04 -1.82
N LEU A 58 9.24 10.70 -2.65
CA LEU A 58 7.87 10.41 -2.20
C LEU A 58 7.82 9.13 -1.34
N ASP A 59 8.54 8.09 -1.75
CA ASP A 59 8.75 6.85 -1.00
C ASP A 59 9.36 7.16 0.38
N ALA A 60 10.49 7.87 0.42
CA ALA A 60 11.12 8.28 1.67
C ALA A 60 10.18 9.11 2.57
N CYS A 61 9.41 10.04 1.99
CA CYS A 61 8.48 10.87 2.77
C CYS A 61 7.29 10.08 3.36
N LEU A 62 6.81 9.04 2.67
CA LEU A 62 5.65 8.27 3.12
C LEU A 62 6.03 7.13 4.06
N PHE A 63 7.17 6.50 3.80
CA PHE A 63 7.57 5.25 4.46
C PHE A 63 8.71 5.42 5.46
N SER A 64 9.49 6.50 5.36
CA SER A 64 10.56 6.83 6.32
C SER A 64 10.19 8.04 7.17
N ASP A 65 10.70 8.12 8.39
CA ASP A 65 10.58 9.32 9.23
C ASP A 65 11.52 10.46 8.81
N VAL A 66 12.14 10.32 7.64
CA VAL A 66 13.02 11.32 7.03
C VAL A 66 12.16 12.44 6.46
N THR A 67 12.23 13.62 7.07
CA THR A 67 11.69 14.83 6.48
C THR A 67 12.57 15.24 5.30
N PRO A 68 11.98 15.74 4.19
CA PRO A 68 12.75 16.19 3.04
C PRO A 68 13.78 17.24 3.48
N THR A 69 15.05 16.95 3.19
CA THR A 69 16.26 17.53 3.82
C THR A 69 16.51 19.02 3.52
N SER A 70 15.61 19.69 2.80
CA SER A 70 15.75 21.10 2.42
C SER A 70 14.39 21.70 2.03
N SER A 71 14.20 23.00 2.28
CA SER A 71 13.02 23.72 1.82
C SER A 71 12.91 23.69 0.29
N PRO A 72 11.70 23.52 -0.29
CA PRO A 72 11.50 23.58 -1.73
C PRO A 72 12.04 24.90 -2.33
N SER A 73 12.73 24.81 -3.46
CA SER A 73 13.34 25.93 -4.16
C SER A 73 12.83 26.04 -5.59
N LYS A 74 12.79 27.26 -6.12
CA LYS A 74 12.47 27.50 -7.55
C LYS A 74 13.50 26.90 -8.51
N LYS A 75 14.70 26.54 -8.01
CA LYS A 75 15.78 25.91 -8.79
C LYS A 75 15.71 24.37 -8.77
N ASP A 76 14.77 23.78 -8.05
CA ASP A 76 14.65 22.33 -7.95
C ASP A 76 14.39 21.71 -9.34
N PRO A 77 14.93 20.51 -9.60
CA PRO A 77 14.83 19.87 -10.92
C PRO A 77 13.39 19.56 -11.32
N TYR A 78 12.46 19.49 -10.36
CA TYR A 78 11.01 19.35 -10.56
C TYR A 78 10.25 20.17 -9.50
N ASN A 79 8.92 20.14 -9.54
CA ASN A 79 8.07 20.81 -8.56
C ASN A 79 8.09 20.07 -7.20
N ARG A 80 9.21 20.19 -6.48
CA ARG A 80 9.43 19.57 -5.17
C ARG A 80 8.42 20.04 -4.14
N GLN A 81 7.94 21.28 -4.26
CA GLN A 81 6.85 21.79 -3.43
C GLN A 81 5.59 20.93 -3.57
N ALA A 82 5.26 20.41 -4.75
CA ALA A 82 4.09 19.52 -4.90
C ALA A 82 4.30 18.17 -4.20
N VAL A 83 5.51 17.60 -4.26
CA VAL A 83 5.86 16.37 -3.51
C VAL A 83 5.83 16.61 -2.01
N VAL A 84 6.44 17.71 -1.54
CA VAL A 84 6.42 18.11 -0.14
C VAL A 84 5.00 18.43 0.32
N THR A 85 4.16 19.06 -0.49
CA THR A 85 2.74 19.32 -0.14
C THR A 85 1.95 18.00 -0.06
N LEU A 86 2.16 17.08 -0.99
CA LEU A 86 1.52 15.77 -0.97
C LEU A 86 1.94 14.97 0.26
N ALA A 87 3.23 15.03 0.64
CA ALA A 87 3.77 14.38 1.82
C ALA A 87 3.43 15.09 3.15
N SER A 88 3.44 16.42 3.17
CA SER A 88 3.28 17.23 4.39
C SER A 88 1.83 17.40 4.84
N GLN A 89 0.85 17.08 3.99
CA GLN A 89 -0.57 17.14 4.36
C GLN A 89 -1.02 16.08 5.38
N ALA A 90 -0.13 15.19 5.84
CA ALA A 90 -0.03 14.58 7.19
C ALA A 90 0.85 13.33 7.10
N LYS A 91 1.40 12.82 8.21
CA LYS A 91 2.01 11.48 8.21
C LYS A 91 0.98 10.34 8.02
N SER A 92 -0.33 10.61 8.15
CA SER A 92 -1.41 9.61 8.05
C SER A 92 -2.34 9.76 6.84
N LYS A 93 -2.70 10.98 6.43
CA LYS A 93 -3.71 11.24 5.38
C LYS A 93 -3.24 10.84 3.96
N PRO A 94 -2.02 11.19 3.51
CA PRO A 94 -1.44 10.70 2.25
C PRO A 94 -1.30 9.18 2.19
N LEU A 95 -0.78 8.54 3.25
CA LEU A 95 -0.65 7.09 3.29
C LEU A 95 -2.02 6.40 3.28
N LYS A 96 -3.00 6.94 4.01
CA LYS A 96 -4.40 6.47 3.97
C LYS A 96 -5.00 6.63 2.57
N ASP A 97 -4.79 7.77 1.91
CA ASP A 97 -5.27 8.02 0.55
C ASP A 97 -4.67 7.03 -0.45
N LEU A 98 -3.35 6.82 -0.39
CA LEU A 98 -2.65 5.79 -1.16
C LEU A 98 -3.23 4.40 -0.88
N TYR A 99 -3.41 4.04 0.38
CA TYR A 99 -3.95 2.74 0.79
C TYR A 99 -5.35 2.46 0.22
N PHE A 100 -6.27 3.43 0.24
CA PHE A 100 -7.60 3.26 -0.35
C PHE A 100 -7.59 3.37 -1.88
N PHE A 101 -6.65 4.13 -2.44
CA PHE A 101 -6.44 4.19 -3.87
C PHE A 101 -6.03 2.83 -4.43
N VAL A 102 -5.07 2.13 -3.80
CA VAL A 102 -4.57 0.86 -4.35
C VAL A 102 -5.60 -0.25 -4.35
N PHE A 103 -6.52 -0.30 -3.38
CA PHE A 103 -7.66 -1.20 -3.43
C PHE A 103 -8.53 -0.93 -4.66
N THR A 104 -8.79 0.35 -4.94
CA THR A 104 -9.63 0.76 -6.08
C THR A 104 -8.94 0.47 -7.42
N LEU A 105 -7.61 0.68 -7.48
CA LEU A 105 -6.79 0.43 -8.66
C LEU A 105 -6.71 -1.07 -9.00
N SER A 106 -6.61 -1.91 -7.98
CA SER A 106 -6.34 -3.35 -8.11
C SER A 106 -7.61 -4.18 -8.27
N ARG A 107 -8.77 -3.63 -7.89
CA ARG A 107 -10.07 -4.26 -8.09
C ARG A 107 -10.39 -4.32 -9.59
N GLN A 108 -10.66 -5.52 -10.09
CA GLN A 108 -11.09 -5.72 -11.47
C GLN A 108 -12.45 -5.07 -11.73
N GLU A 109 -12.68 -4.63 -12.97
CA GLU A 109 -13.95 -4.01 -13.37
C GLU A 109 -15.12 -4.99 -13.15
N GLY A 110 -16.18 -4.53 -12.49
CA GLY A 110 -17.33 -5.35 -12.11
C GLY A 110 -17.15 -6.18 -10.82
N GLN A 111 -15.93 -6.37 -10.32
CA GLN A 111 -15.69 -7.09 -9.06
C GLN A 111 -15.84 -6.17 -7.84
N ARG A 112 -16.25 -6.73 -6.70
CA ARG A 112 -16.34 -6.01 -5.41
C ARG A 112 -15.12 -6.23 -4.50
N ASN A 113 -14.36 -7.27 -4.78
CA ASN A 113 -13.25 -7.74 -3.95
C ASN A 113 -11.96 -7.77 -4.79
N ILE A 114 -10.83 -7.75 -4.11
CA ILE A 114 -9.53 -8.14 -4.68
C ILE A 114 -9.23 -9.58 -4.26
N ASP A 115 -8.51 -10.35 -5.08
CA ASP A 115 -8.04 -11.67 -4.69
C ASP A 115 -7.04 -11.59 -3.53
N ILE A 116 -6.91 -12.69 -2.77
CA ILE A 116 -6.11 -12.70 -1.55
C ILE A 116 -4.62 -12.45 -1.83
N ASP A 117 -4.11 -13.00 -2.93
CA ASP A 117 -2.68 -12.91 -3.28
C ASP A 117 -2.32 -11.46 -3.62
N THR A 118 -3.18 -10.79 -4.40
CA THR A 118 -3.07 -9.35 -4.66
C THR A 118 -3.18 -8.53 -3.38
N ALA A 119 -4.11 -8.87 -2.48
CA ALA A 119 -4.25 -8.16 -1.20
C ALA A 119 -2.99 -8.27 -0.34
N VAL A 120 -2.46 -9.49 -0.19
CA VAL A 120 -1.23 -9.79 0.54
C VAL A 120 -0.04 -9.03 -0.04
N ALA A 121 0.15 -9.08 -1.37
CA ALA A 121 1.23 -8.37 -2.04
C ALA A 121 1.12 -6.85 -1.84
N LEU A 122 -0.09 -6.28 -1.92
CA LEU A 122 -0.29 -4.86 -1.68
C LEU A 122 -0.03 -4.49 -0.22
N TRP A 123 -0.50 -5.27 0.75
CA TRP A 123 -0.23 -5.04 2.16
C TRP A 123 1.28 -5.08 2.48
N ASP A 124 2.01 -6.02 1.90
CA ASP A 124 3.47 -6.12 2.02
C ASP A 124 4.16 -4.86 1.51
N VAL A 125 3.67 -4.29 0.41
CA VAL A 125 4.27 -3.12 -0.23
C VAL A 125 3.86 -1.80 0.43
N VAL A 126 2.59 -1.64 0.83
CA VAL A 126 2.04 -0.32 1.24
C VAL A 126 1.83 -0.17 2.75
N LEU A 127 1.70 -1.25 3.52
CA LEU A 127 1.47 -1.17 4.96
C LEU A 127 2.63 -1.70 5.79
N LYS A 128 3.20 -2.86 5.44
CA LYS A 128 4.27 -3.50 6.20
C LYS A 128 5.48 -2.59 6.49
N PRO A 129 5.93 -1.69 5.58
CA PRO A 129 7.04 -0.77 5.89
C PRO A 129 6.76 0.16 7.08
N ARG A 130 5.48 0.36 7.46
CA ARG A 130 5.06 1.22 8.58
C ARG A 130 4.45 0.45 9.75
N PHE A 131 3.89 -0.72 9.49
CA PHE A 131 3.13 -1.50 10.46
C PHE A 131 3.62 -2.94 10.45
N SER A 132 4.56 -3.28 11.34
CA SER A 132 5.19 -4.61 11.40
C SER A 132 4.20 -5.75 11.58
N VAL A 133 3.09 -5.51 12.29
CA VAL A 133 1.98 -6.47 12.49
C VAL A 133 1.40 -7.02 11.19
N ILE A 134 1.53 -6.29 10.08
CA ILE A 134 1.12 -6.76 8.76
C ILE A 134 1.97 -7.93 8.28
N GLY A 135 3.26 -7.98 8.66
CA GLY A 135 4.10 -9.14 8.36
C GLY A 135 3.53 -10.42 8.98
N ASP A 136 3.07 -10.32 10.24
CA ASP A 136 2.46 -11.45 10.94
C ASP A 136 1.10 -11.83 10.32
N LEU A 137 0.28 -10.85 9.95
CA LEU A 137 -1.01 -11.09 9.27
C LEU A 137 -0.80 -11.80 7.93
N ILE A 138 0.21 -11.38 7.16
CA ILE A 138 0.57 -12.03 5.90
C ILE A 138 1.02 -13.48 6.15
N ALA A 139 1.91 -13.69 7.13
CA ALA A 139 2.39 -15.03 7.48
C ALA A 139 1.22 -15.95 7.87
N TYR A 140 0.30 -15.47 8.70
CA TYR A 140 -0.92 -16.18 9.07
C TYR A 140 -1.77 -16.57 7.85
N ILE A 141 -2.04 -15.62 6.95
CA ILE A 141 -2.85 -15.90 5.74
C ILE A 141 -2.14 -16.93 4.84
N THR A 142 -0.82 -16.83 4.68
CA THR A 142 -0.02 -17.78 3.91
C THR A 142 -0.06 -19.18 4.52
N GLU A 143 0.07 -19.31 5.84
CA GLU A 143 0.00 -20.58 6.55
C GLU A 143 -1.41 -21.19 6.46
N ALA A 144 -2.46 -20.40 6.72
CA ALA A 144 -3.85 -20.84 6.62
C ALA A 144 -4.24 -21.30 5.20
N ASN A 145 -3.68 -20.65 4.16
CA ASN A 145 -3.89 -21.04 2.77
C ASN A 145 -2.94 -22.15 2.29
N GLY A 146 -1.93 -22.53 3.08
CA GLY A 146 -0.89 -23.50 2.73
C GLY A 146 -1.38 -24.96 2.64
N PRO A 147 -0.51 -25.88 2.18
CA PRO A 147 -0.84 -27.29 1.99
C PRO A 147 -0.85 -28.09 3.31
N ASP A 148 -0.10 -27.66 4.32
CA ASP A 148 0.12 -28.36 5.59
C ASP A 148 -1.00 -28.10 6.61
N ARG A 149 -2.26 -28.16 6.17
CA ARG A 149 -3.41 -27.95 7.06
C ARG A 149 -3.56 -29.12 8.03
N GLU A 150 -3.95 -28.80 9.27
CA GLU A 150 -4.39 -29.82 10.22
C GLU A 150 -5.51 -30.69 9.62
N GLU A 151 -5.29 -31.99 9.62
CA GLU A 151 -6.22 -32.99 9.13
C GLU A 151 -7.51 -32.95 9.99
N GLY A 152 -8.63 -32.54 9.37
CA GLY A 152 -9.96 -32.53 10.01
C GLY A 152 -10.65 -31.17 10.13
N GLN A 153 -9.96 -30.04 9.86
CA GLN A 153 -10.63 -28.74 9.76
C GLN A 153 -11.22 -28.53 8.35
N PRO A 154 -12.41 -27.92 8.20
CA PRO A 154 -12.93 -27.54 6.88
C PRO A 154 -11.90 -26.63 6.18
N PRO A 155 -11.73 -26.74 4.84
CA PRO A 155 -10.71 -25.98 4.13
C PRO A 155 -10.98 -24.48 4.27
N LYS A 156 -10.28 -23.84 5.20
CA LYS A 156 -10.30 -22.39 5.31
C LYS A 156 -9.37 -21.84 4.26
N MET A 157 -9.96 -21.24 3.24
CA MET A 157 -9.23 -20.66 2.12
C MET A 157 -9.72 -19.23 1.97
N TYR A 158 -8.89 -18.28 2.39
CA TYR A 158 -9.17 -16.88 2.11
C TYR A 158 -8.94 -16.69 0.61
N LYS A 159 -10.01 -16.36 -0.13
CA LYS A 159 -9.96 -16.21 -1.60
C LYS A 159 -9.89 -14.75 -2.05
N GLY A 160 -10.24 -13.83 -1.18
CA GLY A 160 -10.25 -12.42 -1.49
C GLY A 160 -10.59 -11.54 -0.31
N VAL A 161 -10.37 -10.25 -0.49
CA VAL A 161 -10.55 -9.21 0.51
C VAL A 161 -11.60 -8.23 0.02
N THR A 162 -12.63 -8.02 0.84
CA THR A 162 -13.68 -7.04 0.58
C THR A 162 -13.21 -5.62 0.91
N LYS A 163 -13.94 -4.60 0.44
CA LYS A 163 -13.67 -3.21 0.81
C LYS A 163 -13.73 -2.98 2.33
N ASP A 164 -14.63 -3.70 3.00
CA ASP A 164 -14.82 -3.61 4.44
C ASP A 164 -13.60 -4.18 5.19
N GLN A 165 -13.19 -5.41 4.87
CA GLN A 165 -11.97 -6.02 5.44
C GLN A 165 -10.71 -5.17 5.16
N TRP A 166 -10.59 -4.61 3.95
CA TRP A 166 -9.52 -3.67 3.62
C TRP A 166 -9.56 -2.43 4.52
N SER A 167 -10.74 -1.85 4.73
CA SER A 167 -10.94 -0.68 5.60
C SER A 167 -10.65 -0.99 7.07
N MET A 168 -11.03 -2.17 7.54
CA MET A 168 -10.80 -2.61 8.91
C MET A 168 -9.34 -3.00 9.15
N THR A 169 -8.61 -3.47 8.13
CA THR A 169 -7.14 -3.64 8.24
C THR A 169 -6.44 -2.32 8.52
N TRP A 170 -6.89 -1.22 7.89
CA TRP A 170 -6.37 0.12 8.23
C TRP A 170 -6.67 0.50 9.68
N GLN A 171 -7.88 0.19 10.17
CA GLN A 171 -8.23 0.47 11.56
C GLN A 171 -7.34 -0.34 12.51
N LEU A 172 -7.22 -1.66 12.29
CA LEU A 172 -6.34 -2.55 13.06
C LEU A 172 -4.95 -1.93 13.24
N VAL A 173 -4.28 -1.55 12.15
CA VAL A 173 -2.90 -1.03 12.23
C VAL A 173 -2.77 0.39 12.78
N THR A 174 -3.86 1.15 12.88
CA THR A 174 -3.83 2.55 13.35
C THR A 174 -4.44 2.75 14.73
N THR A 175 -5.27 1.82 15.20
CA THR A 175 -6.00 1.95 16.48
C THR A 175 -5.63 0.87 17.48
N VAL A 176 -5.16 -0.30 17.04
CA VAL A 176 -4.73 -1.39 17.92
C VAL A 176 -3.20 -1.33 18.06
N LYS A 177 -2.69 -1.65 19.25
CA LYS A 177 -1.25 -1.71 19.48
C LYS A 177 -0.59 -2.73 18.56
N PRO A 178 0.67 -2.50 18.14
CA PRO A 178 1.40 -3.44 17.28
C PRO A 178 1.54 -4.87 17.86
N ASP A 179 1.51 -4.99 19.19
CA ASP A 179 1.55 -6.27 19.91
C ASP A 179 0.18 -6.95 20.07
N LEU A 180 -0.90 -6.31 19.59
CA LEU A 180 -2.30 -6.75 19.68
C LEU A 180 -2.82 -6.95 21.12
N SER A 181 -2.14 -6.37 22.12
CA SER A 181 -2.49 -6.54 23.54
C SER A 181 -3.83 -5.89 23.92
N ASP A 182 -4.26 -4.88 23.18
CA ASP A 182 -5.53 -4.16 23.36
C ASP A 182 -6.57 -4.48 22.27
N TYR A 183 -6.39 -5.58 21.54
CA TYR A 183 -7.39 -6.06 20.60
C TYR A 183 -8.63 -6.59 21.33
N ASP A 184 -9.80 -6.04 21.00
CA ASP A 184 -11.10 -6.44 21.53
C ASP A 184 -11.78 -7.45 20.60
N THR A 185 -11.88 -8.71 21.05
CA THR A 185 -12.51 -9.81 20.29
C THR A 185 -14.02 -9.66 20.16
N ASP A 186 -14.67 -8.84 21.00
CA ASP A 186 -16.09 -8.54 20.91
C ASP A 186 -16.37 -7.26 20.10
N GLY A 187 -15.32 -6.63 19.55
CA GLY A 187 -15.36 -5.36 18.82
C GLY A 187 -15.99 -5.40 17.43
N GLY A 188 -16.57 -6.54 17.02
CA GLY A 188 -17.21 -6.71 15.70
C GLY A 188 -16.22 -6.77 14.54
N TRP A 189 -14.99 -7.22 14.79
CA TRP A 189 -13.98 -7.41 13.75
C TRP A 189 -14.33 -8.59 12.82
N PRO A 190 -13.84 -8.59 11.57
CA PRO A 190 -13.89 -9.75 10.70
C PRO A 190 -13.22 -10.95 11.38
N THR A 191 -13.82 -12.13 11.23
CA THR A 191 -13.29 -13.38 11.79
C THR A 191 -11.84 -13.65 11.41
N LEU A 192 -11.40 -13.16 10.24
CA LEU A 192 -10.00 -13.17 9.82
C LEU A 192 -9.05 -12.59 10.88
N PHE A 193 -9.42 -11.47 11.51
CA PHE A 193 -8.58 -10.80 12.49
C PHE A 193 -8.63 -11.47 13.86
N ASP A 194 -9.79 -11.96 14.28
CA ASP A 194 -9.90 -12.70 15.55
C ASP A 194 -9.01 -13.95 15.52
N GLU A 195 -9.02 -14.66 14.40
CA GLU A 195 -8.20 -15.85 14.20
C GLU A 195 -6.72 -15.53 14.06
N PHE A 196 -6.39 -14.46 13.32
CA PHE A 196 -5.02 -13.95 13.26
C PHE A 196 -4.46 -13.62 14.66
N VAL A 197 -5.25 -12.93 15.50
CA VAL A 197 -4.85 -12.59 16.87
C VAL A 197 -4.68 -13.84 17.71
N ALA A 198 -5.58 -14.82 17.59
CA ALA A 198 -5.47 -16.10 18.28
C ALA A 198 -4.20 -16.87 17.86
N TRP A 199 -3.93 -16.95 16.55
CA TRP A 199 -2.72 -17.56 15.99
C TRP A 199 -1.45 -16.88 16.51
N LYS A 200 -1.41 -15.55 16.52
CA LYS A 200 -0.24 -14.80 17.02
C LYS A 200 0.00 -14.99 18.51
N LYS A 201 -1.06 -15.15 19.32
CA LYS A 201 -0.96 -15.42 20.77
C LYS A 201 -0.55 -16.86 21.11
N ALA A 202 -0.69 -17.78 20.16
CA ALA A 202 -0.32 -19.19 20.35
C ALA A 202 1.17 -19.46 20.07
N GLN A 203 1.92 -18.46 19.58
CA GLN A 203 3.36 -18.54 19.28
C GLN A 203 4.24 -18.15 20.47
#